data_AF-A0A1F9L1X7-F1
#
_entry.id   AF-A0A1F9L1X7-F1
#
_cell.length_a   1.000
_cell.length_b   1.000
_cell.length_c   1.000
_cell.angle_alpha   90.00
_cell.angle_beta   90.00
_cell.angle_gamma   90.00
#
_symmetry.space_group_name_H-M   'P 1'
#
loop_
_entity.id
_entity.type
_entity.pdbx_description
1 polymer ?
#
loop_
_entity_poly.entity_id
_entity_poly.type
_entity_poly.pdbx_seq_one_letter_code
_entity_poly.pdbx_strand_id
1 'polypeptide(L)'
;MNIFSEFLPEPTVLEQTMKKKMLLTAVLLMVWVFPCAGIALQKAVIIDPVFTFQPVPEGVHVDHVFIVKNTGDTVLRIEKVMPP
;
A
#
# COMPACT_ATOMS: atom_id res chain seq x y z
N MET A 1 43.35 -26.88 -34.09
CA MET A 1 43.21 -25.40 -34.09
C MET A 1 41.89 -25.10 -34.79
N ASN A 2 40.83 -24.83 -34.02
CA ASN A 2 39.47 -24.65 -34.55
C ASN A 2 39.34 -23.24 -35.14
N ILE A 3 39.08 -23.15 -36.44
CA ILE A 3 38.90 -21.89 -37.19
C ILE A 3 37.40 -21.61 -37.43
N PHE A 4 36.53 -22.12 -36.54
CA PHE A 4 35.06 -22.01 -36.66
C PHE A 4 34.48 -21.05 -35.60
N SER A 5 35.12 -19.90 -35.37
CA SER A 5 34.64 -18.91 -34.38
C SER A 5 34.08 -17.61 -34.96
N GLU A 6 33.98 -17.46 -36.28
CA GLU A 6 33.48 -16.23 -36.91
C GLU A 6 32.43 -16.54 -37.96
N PHE A 7 31.16 -16.30 -37.61
CA PHE A 7 30.19 -15.54 -38.39
C PHE A 7 28.81 -15.67 -37.72
N LEU A 8 28.70 -15.20 -36.47
CA LEU A 8 27.40 -14.81 -35.97
C LEU A 8 27.18 -13.36 -36.44
N PRO A 9 26.15 -13.09 -37.27
CA PRO A 9 25.93 -11.76 -37.81
C PRO A 9 25.71 -10.78 -36.67
N GLU A 10 26.51 -9.71 -36.63
CA GLU A 10 26.29 -8.63 -35.67
C GLU A 10 24.90 -8.03 -35.91
N PRO A 11 24.08 -7.86 -34.86
CA PRO A 11 22.77 -7.26 -35.02
C PRO A 11 22.92 -5.84 -35.55
N THR A 12 22.36 -5.58 -36.73
CA THR A 12 22.40 -4.24 -37.35
C THR A 12 21.81 -3.20 -36.39
N VAL A 13 22.46 -2.04 -36.28
CA VAL A 13 22.09 -0.95 -35.35
C VAL A 13 20.59 -0.59 -35.44
N LEU A 14 20.01 -0.69 -36.63
CA LEU A 14 18.60 -0.45 -36.89
C LEU A 14 17.69 -1.47 -36.18
N GLU A 15 18.02 -2.76 -36.22
CA GLU A 15 17.28 -3.82 -35.51
C GLU A 15 17.27 -3.57 -34.00
N GLN A 16 18.42 -3.13 -33.44
CA GLN A 16 18.52 -2.80 -32.02
C GLN A 16 17.68 -1.57 -31.64
N THR A 17 17.64 -0.55 -32.49
CA THR A 17 16.81 0.64 -32.23
C THR A 17 15.30 0.35 -32.31
N MET A 18 14.88 -0.55 -33.21
CA MET A 18 13.46 -0.94 -33.34
C MET A 18 12.99 -1.81 -32.16
N LYS A 19 13.82 -2.77 -31.71
CA LYS A 19 13.52 -3.61 -30.53
C LYS A 19 13.38 -2.76 -29.25
N LYS A 20 14.24 -1.74 -29.08
CA LYS A 20 14.16 -0.79 -27.96
C LYS A 20 12.88 0.05 -28.00
N LYS A 21 12.49 0.57 -29.17
CA LYS A 21 11.23 1.32 -29.32
C LYS A 21 10.03 0.46 -29.00
N MET A 22 9.99 -0.78 -29.50
CA MET A 22 8.90 -1.72 -29.23
C MET A 22 8.80 -2.07 -27.74
N LEU A 23 9.94 -2.31 -27.07
CA LEU A 23 10.00 -2.54 -25.63
C LEU A 23 9.48 -1.32 -24.85
N LEU A 24 9.90 -0.10 -25.24
CA LEU A 24 9.49 1.13 -24.58
C LEU A 24 7.97 1.34 -24.67
N THR A 25 7.40 1.11 -25.86
CA THR A 25 5.95 1.22 -26.09
C THR A 25 5.17 0.19 -25.27
N ALA A 26 5.69 -1.03 -25.14
CA ALA A 26 5.05 -2.08 -24.33
C ALA A 26 5.03 -1.74 -22.83
N VAL A 27 6.13 -1.19 -22.30
CA VAL A 27 6.19 -0.73 -20.90
C VAL A 27 5.25 0.44 -20.66
N LEU A 28 5.19 1.41 -21.59
CA LEU A 28 4.30 2.56 -21.49
C LEU A 28 2.82 2.14 -21.48
N LEU A 29 2.45 1.17 -22.33
CA LEU A 29 1.12 0.58 -22.35
C LEU A 29 0.81 -0.18 -21.06
N MET A 30 1.76 -0.92 -20.50
CA MET A 30 1.56 -1.65 -19.24
C MET A 30 1.26 -0.71 -18.07
N VAL A 31 1.94 0.42 -17.97
CA VAL A 31 1.68 1.45 -16.93
C VAL A 31 0.29 2.09 -17.11
N TRP A 32 -0.19 2.20 -18.35
CA TRP A 32 -1.47 2.85 -18.64
C TRP A 32 -2.68 1.92 -18.39
N VAL A 33 -2.52 0.62 -18.64
CA VAL A 33 -3.61 -0.36 -18.50
C VAL A 33 -3.79 -0.83 -17.06
N PHE A 34 -2.77 -0.70 -16.21
CA PHE A 34 -2.87 -1.01 -14.78
C PHE A 34 -3.14 0.27 -13.97
N PRO A 35 -4.41 0.67 -13.77
CA PRO A 35 -4.70 1.69 -12.78
C PRO A 35 -4.19 1.16 -11.45
N CYS A 36 -3.25 1.89 -10.84
CA CYS A 36 -2.86 1.64 -9.47
C CYS A 36 -4.08 1.96 -8.61
N ALA A 37 -4.91 0.95 -8.36
CA ALA A 37 -6.06 1.08 -7.48
C ALA A 37 -5.50 1.43 -6.10
N GLY A 38 -5.73 2.65 -5.65
CA GLY A 38 -5.42 3.06 -4.29
C GLY A 38 -6.11 2.08 -3.34
N ILE A 39 -5.34 1.47 -2.45
CA ILE A 39 -5.88 0.54 -1.46
C ILE A 39 -6.66 1.39 -0.46
N ALA A 40 -7.98 1.39 -0.59
CA ALA A 40 -8.85 2.04 0.38
C ALA A 40 -8.72 1.27 1.71
N LEU A 41 -8.34 1.96 2.78
CA LEU A 41 -7.95 1.39 4.07
C LEU A 41 -8.85 1.93 5.18
N GLN A 42 -9.42 1.02 5.96
CA GLN A 42 -10.14 1.36 7.18
C GLN A 42 -9.12 1.66 8.28
N LYS A 43 -9.15 2.87 8.86
CA LYS A 43 -8.16 3.27 9.87
C LYS A 43 -8.81 4.00 11.04
N ALA A 44 -8.84 3.35 12.20
CA ALA A 44 -9.30 3.93 13.45
C ALA A 44 -8.14 4.50 14.26
N VAL A 45 -8.35 5.65 14.90
CA VAL A 45 -7.42 6.24 15.87
C VAL A 45 -8.23 6.64 17.10
N ILE A 46 -7.79 6.18 18.28
CA ILE A 46 -8.35 6.61 19.57
C ILE A 46 -7.68 7.92 19.95
N ILE A 47 -8.48 8.95 20.19
CA ILE A 47 -7.99 10.22 20.73
C ILE A 47 -7.70 10.00 22.21
N ASP A 48 -6.49 10.37 22.63
CA ASP A 48 -5.99 10.20 24.01
C ASP A 48 -6.13 8.75 24.50
N PRO A 49 -5.32 7.81 23.98
CA PRO A 49 -5.47 6.37 24.23
C PRO A 49 -5.15 5.96 25.67
N VAL A 50 -4.62 6.87 26.48
CA VAL A 50 -4.26 6.63 27.88
C VAL A 50 -5.26 7.36 28.76
N PHE A 51 -6.08 6.60 29.47
CA PHE A 51 -6.97 7.12 30.50
C PHE A 51 -6.46 6.69 31.87
N THR A 52 -6.34 7.64 32.80
CA THR A 52 -5.96 7.36 34.17
C THR A 52 -7.13 7.66 35.08
N PHE A 53 -7.62 6.62 35.76
CA PHE A 53 -8.64 6.79 36.78
C PHE A 53 -8.05 7.54 37.97
N GLN A 54 -8.72 8.62 38.37
CA GLN A 54 -8.51 9.24 39.67
C GLN A 54 -8.99 8.29 40.77
N PRO A 55 -8.56 8.45 42.04
CA PRO A 55 -9.07 7.64 43.15
C PRO A 55 -10.60 7.61 43.16
N VAL A 56 -11.16 6.43 42.92
CA VAL A 56 -12.60 6.21 42.85
C VAL A 56 -13.08 5.69 44.21
N PRO A 57 -14.05 6.35 44.86
CA PRO A 57 -14.65 5.83 46.08
C PRO A 57 -15.35 4.48 45.83
N GLU A 58 -15.28 3.58 46.80
CA GLU A 58 -15.94 2.28 46.70
C GLU A 58 -17.46 2.42 46.48
N GLY A 59 -18.00 1.58 45.60
CA GLY A 59 -19.43 1.57 45.26
C GLY A 59 -19.87 2.62 44.23
N VAL A 60 -18.97 3.47 43.74
CA VAL A 60 -19.28 4.49 42.73
C VAL A 60 -18.97 3.98 41.32
N HIS A 61 -19.91 4.18 40.40
CA HIS A 61 -19.71 3.93 38.97
C HIS A 61 -18.99 5.11 38.33
N VAL A 62 -17.98 4.82 37.52
CA VAL A 62 -17.22 5.84 36.77
C VAL A 62 -17.29 5.51 35.29
N ASP A 63 -17.74 6.50 34.51
CA ASP A 63 -17.80 6.38 33.06
C ASP A 63 -16.43 6.66 32.46
N HIS A 64 -15.93 5.72 31.65
CA HIS A 64 -14.74 5.91 30.83
C HIS A 64 -15.18 6.27 29.40
N VAL A 65 -15.01 7.54 29.02
CA VAL A 65 -15.38 8.06 27.71
C VAL A 65 -14.13 8.27 26.88
N PHE A 66 -14.11 7.69 25.67
CA PHE A 66 -13.05 7.89 24.69
C PHE A 66 -13.66 8.16 23.31
N ILE A 67 -12.89 8.83 22.45
CA ILE A 67 -13.33 9.22 21.12
C ILE A 67 -12.54 8.41 20.08
N VAL A 68 -13.26 7.69 19.21
CA VAL A 68 -12.68 6.98 18.08
C VAL A 68 -12.89 7.78 16.80
N LYS A 69 -11.80 8.14 16.13
CA LYS A 69 -11.83 8.85 14.85
C LYS A 69 -11.52 7.90 13.70
N ASN A 70 -12.37 7.89 12.69
CA ASN A 70 -12.04 7.27 11.41
C ASN A 70 -11.13 8.22 10.62
N THR A 71 -9.90 7.78 10.37
CA THR A 71 -8.89 8.49 9.56
C THR A 71 -8.65 7.80 8.22
N GLY A 72 -9.36 6.70 7.96
CA GLY A 72 -9.35 6.01 6.69
C GLY A 72 -10.29 6.65 5.67
N ASP A 73 -10.23 6.15 4.46
CA ASP A 73 -11.08 6.53 3.33
C ASP A 73 -12.28 5.58 3.14
N THR A 74 -12.43 4.60 4.04
CA THR A 74 -13.54 3.64 4.06
C THR A 74 -14.33 3.72 5.36
N VAL A 75 -15.58 3.24 5.33
CA VAL A 75 -16.49 3.25 6.49
C VAL A 75 -15.89 2.42 7.64
N LEU A 76 -15.81 3.01 8.84
CA LEU A 76 -15.37 2.32 10.06
C LEU A 76 -16.55 1.61 10.73
N ARG A 77 -16.40 0.32 11.03
CA ARG A 77 -17.37 -0.46 11.81
C ARG A 77 -16.73 -0.94 13.11
N ILE A 78 -17.30 -0.57 14.25
CA ILE A 78 -16.85 -1.01 15.57
C ILE A 78 -17.67 -2.24 15.96
N GLU A 79 -17.01 -3.38 16.18
CA GLU A 79 -17.70 -4.64 16.51
C GLU A 79 -17.77 -4.91 18.01
N LYS A 80 -16.71 -4.57 18.73
CA LYS A 80 -16.60 -4.80 20.17
C LYS A 80 -15.71 -3.74 20.81
N VAL A 81 -16.06 -3.36 22.02
CA VAL A 81 -15.21 -2.57 22.93
C VAL A 81 -14.97 -3.43 24.16
N MET A 82 -13.70 -3.57 24.57
CA MET A 82 -13.35 -4.23 25.83
C MET A 82 -12.97 -3.17 26.86
N PRO A 83 -13.47 -3.29 28.11
CA PRO A 83 -12.96 -2.48 29.20
C PRO A 83 -11.49 -2.84 29.48
N PRO A 84 -10.69 -1.88 30.00
CA PRO A 84 -9.32 -2.12 30.45
C PRO A 84 -9.26 -3.07 31.65
#